data_AF-A0A1Q9VMH2-F1
#
_entry.id   AF-A0A1Q9VMH2-F1
#
_cell.length_a   1.000
_cell.length_b   1.000
_cell.length_c   1.000
_cell.angle_alpha   90.00
_cell.angle_beta   90.00
_cell.angle_gamma   90.00
#
_symmetry.space_group_name_H-M   'P 1'
#
loop_
_entity.id
_entity.type
_entity.pdbx_description
1 polymer ?
#
loop_
_entity_poly.entity_id
_entity_poly.type
_entity_poly.pdbx_seq_one_letter_code
_entity_poly.pdbx_strand_id
1 'polypeptide(L)'
;MALTACGGETEAEVAAPSTITRTVTTTVDHTTTVTETPEDEPEPTQASREIPEPAPTNTRASGSSSTTFGAGTQLVGSDVQPGTYRNTATDGCYWERLSDTSGDFEDIITNGFSEGQSYVTIAPTDIAFNSSFCGTWELVE
;
A
#
# COMPACT_ATOMS: atom_id res chain seq x y z
N MET A 1 -43.21 -60.94 5.53
CA MET A 1 -42.17 -61.80 4.92
C MET A 1 -41.01 -60.87 4.61
N ALA A 2 -39.93 -60.88 5.41
CA ALA A 2 -38.69 -61.65 5.16
C ALA A 2 -38.17 -61.42 3.73
N LEU A 3 -36.91 -61.11 3.42
CA LEU A 3 -35.65 -60.84 4.12
C LEU A 3 -34.64 -60.60 2.96
N THR A 4 -33.44 -60.11 3.29
CA THR A 4 -32.17 -60.38 2.57
C THR A 4 -31.64 -59.36 1.56
N ALA A 5 -30.42 -58.93 1.89
CA ALA A 5 -29.49 -58.06 1.19
C ALA A 5 -28.48 -58.82 0.31
N CYS A 6 -27.78 -58.08 -0.55
CA CYS A 6 -26.34 -58.13 -0.95
C CYS A 6 -26.23 -57.34 -2.27
N GLY A 7 -25.34 -56.37 -2.46
CA GLY A 7 -23.88 -56.48 -2.35
C GLY A 7 -23.32 -56.52 -3.77
N GLY A 8 -22.49 -55.54 -4.16
CA GLY A 8 -21.97 -55.40 -5.52
C GLY A 8 -21.18 -54.11 -5.74
N GLU A 9 -20.05 -54.02 -5.06
CA GLU A 9 -18.92 -53.14 -5.39
C GLU A 9 -18.50 -53.17 -6.88
N THR A 10 -18.13 -52.01 -7.44
CA THR A 10 -17.09 -51.94 -8.49
C THR A 10 -16.54 -50.52 -8.65
N GLU A 11 -15.30 -50.41 -8.20
CA GLU A 11 -14.15 -49.65 -8.71
C GLU A 11 -14.31 -48.23 -9.26
N ALA A 12 -13.67 -47.33 -8.51
CA ALA A 12 -13.25 -46.02 -8.95
C ALA A 12 -12.24 -46.13 -10.11
N GLU A 13 -12.60 -45.60 -11.29
CA GLU A 13 -11.60 -45.17 -12.25
C GLU A 13 -11.31 -43.69 -11.99
N VAL A 14 -10.24 -43.44 -11.23
CA VAL A 14 -9.67 -42.11 -11.07
C VAL A 14 -9.04 -41.75 -12.42
N ALA A 15 -9.80 -41.06 -13.27
CA ALA A 15 -9.25 -40.42 -14.45
C ALA A 15 -8.15 -39.45 -13.99
N ALA A 16 -6.89 -39.82 -14.27
CA ALA A 16 -5.73 -39.01 -13.93
C ALA A 16 -5.89 -37.58 -14.50
N PRO A 17 -5.55 -36.52 -13.75
CA PRO A 17 -5.54 -35.19 -14.32
C PRO A 17 -4.44 -35.13 -15.38
N SER A 18 -4.83 -34.97 -16.65
CA SER A 18 -3.91 -34.64 -17.74
C SER A 18 -3.20 -33.33 -17.42
N THR A 19 -2.04 -33.43 -16.81
CA THR A 19 -1.19 -32.28 -16.46
C THR A 19 -0.47 -31.85 -17.73
N ILE A 20 -0.97 -30.82 -18.41
CA ILE A 20 -0.27 -30.19 -19.52
C ILE A 20 0.89 -29.39 -18.93
N THR A 21 2.06 -30.00 -18.88
CA THR A 21 3.31 -29.34 -18.46
C THR A 21 3.79 -28.47 -19.62
N ARG A 22 3.55 -27.16 -19.54
CA ARG A 22 4.21 -26.19 -20.43
C ARG A 22 5.62 -25.94 -19.93
N THR A 23 6.60 -26.54 -20.60
CA THR A 23 8.01 -26.16 -20.43
C THR A 23 8.21 -24.79 -21.05
N VAL A 24 8.39 -23.75 -20.22
CA VAL A 24 8.81 -22.43 -20.67
C VAL A 24 10.33 -22.39 -20.57
N THR A 25 11.01 -22.51 -21.71
CA THR A 25 12.45 -22.30 -21.81
C THR A 25 12.68 -20.80 -21.99
N THR A 26 12.98 -20.09 -20.90
CA THR A 26 13.42 -18.69 -20.98
C THR A 26 14.90 -18.65 -21.32
N THR A 27 15.23 -18.40 -22.58
CA THR A 27 16.59 -18.02 -22.99
C THR A 27 16.77 -16.54 -22.67
N VAL A 28 17.43 -16.24 -21.55
CA VAL A 28 17.96 -14.89 -21.27
C VAL A 28 19.32 -14.78 -21.94
N ASP A 29 19.37 -14.10 -23.08
CA ASP A 29 20.61 -13.51 -23.61
C ASP A 29 20.39 -12.01 -23.73
N HIS A 30 20.80 -11.28 -22.69
CA HIS A 30 20.99 -9.85 -22.76
C HIS A 30 22.49 -9.59 -22.63
N THR A 31 23.18 -9.69 -23.77
CA THR A 31 24.54 -9.17 -23.91
C THR A 31 24.46 -7.67 -24.19
N THR A 32 24.61 -6.84 -23.16
CA THR A 32 24.77 -5.38 -23.32
C THR A 32 26.25 -5.07 -23.43
N THR A 33 26.72 -4.82 -24.65
CA THR A 33 28.05 -4.27 -24.91
C THR A 33 28.02 -2.77 -24.62
N VAL A 34 28.59 -2.35 -23.49
CA VAL A 34 28.86 -0.93 -23.22
C VAL A 34 30.20 -0.59 -23.85
N THR A 35 30.16 0.13 -24.97
CA THR A 35 31.32 0.76 -25.60
C THR A 35 31.49 2.13 -24.96
N GLU A 36 32.49 2.28 -24.08
CA GLU A 36 32.93 3.60 -23.64
C GLU A 36 33.84 4.22 -24.72
N THR A 37 33.40 5.34 -25.28
CA THR A 37 34.21 6.23 -26.10
C THR A 37 34.56 7.45 -25.25
N PRO A 38 35.84 7.71 -24.94
CA PRO A 38 36.25 8.99 -24.37
C PRO A 38 36.42 9.98 -25.53
N GLU A 39 35.45 10.86 -25.74
CA GLU A 39 35.63 12.02 -26.61
C GLU A 39 35.37 13.30 -25.83
N ASP A 40 36.49 13.90 -25.48
CA ASP A 40 36.71 15.25 -24.97
C ASP A 40 36.07 16.27 -25.93
N GLU A 41 34.89 16.78 -25.59
CA GLU A 41 34.30 17.96 -26.23
C GLU A 41 34.12 19.04 -25.15
N PRO A 42 34.75 20.23 -25.29
CA PRO A 42 34.57 21.29 -24.31
C PRO A 42 33.12 21.78 -24.32
N GLU A 43 32.46 21.64 -23.18
CA GLU A 43 31.08 22.07 -22.96
C GLU A 43 30.85 23.52 -23.44
N PRO A 44 29.80 23.79 -24.21
CA PRO A 44 29.31 25.15 -24.32
C PRO A 44 28.83 25.58 -22.93
N THR A 45 29.54 26.55 -22.35
CA THR A 45 29.14 27.25 -21.11
C THR A 45 27.76 27.88 -21.32
N GLN A 46 26.71 27.12 -21.01
CA GLN A 46 25.39 27.67 -20.78
C GLN A 46 25.40 28.27 -19.38
N ALA A 47 25.38 29.59 -19.33
CA ALA A 47 25.14 30.34 -18.12
C ALA A 47 23.75 29.99 -17.56
N SER A 48 23.67 28.95 -16.73
CA SER A 48 22.52 28.69 -15.88
C SER A 48 22.48 29.79 -14.83
N ARG A 49 21.63 30.78 -15.10
CA ARG A 49 21.02 31.57 -14.03
C ARG A 49 19.58 31.13 -13.94
N GLU A 50 19.37 29.90 -13.48
CA GLU A 50 18.10 29.55 -12.86
C GLU A 50 17.93 30.46 -11.64
N ILE A 51 16.97 31.36 -11.77
CA ILE A 51 16.37 32.04 -10.62
C ILE A 51 15.89 30.90 -9.73
N PRO A 52 16.27 30.82 -8.44
CA PRO A 52 15.66 29.84 -7.56
C PRO A 52 14.16 30.15 -7.55
N GLU A 53 13.38 29.27 -8.18
CA GLU A 53 11.95 29.23 -7.97
C GLU A 53 11.76 29.14 -6.45
N PRO A 54 11.03 30.08 -5.82
CA PRO A 54 10.78 29.94 -4.40
C PRO A 54 9.99 28.64 -4.26
N ALA A 55 10.65 27.61 -3.71
CA ALA A 55 9.96 26.42 -3.22
C ALA A 55 8.71 26.92 -2.49
N PRO A 56 7.50 26.37 -2.75
CA PRO A 56 6.32 26.78 -2.02
C PRO A 56 6.64 26.56 -0.56
N THR A 57 6.94 27.65 0.12
CA THR A 57 7.12 27.66 1.56
C THR A 57 5.70 27.55 2.07
N ASN A 58 5.24 26.31 2.12
CA ASN A 58 4.01 25.95 2.78
C ASN A 58 4.33 26.06 4.28
N THR A 59 4.43 27.32 4.75
CA THR A 59 4.26 27.66 6.15
C THR A 59 2.80 27.36 6.45
N ARG A 60 2.46 26.07 6.54
CA ARG A 60 1.26 25.65 7.22
C ARG A 60 1.52 26.02 8.65
N ALA A 61 0.75 27.00 9.13
CA ALA A 61 0.73 27.38 10.52
C ALA A 61 0.78 26.11 11.36
N SER A 62 1.61 26.12 12.41
CA SER A 62 1.61 25.14 13.49
C SER A 62 0.24 25.22 14.19
N GLY A 63 -0.80 24.75 13.49
CA GLY A 63 -2.13 24.57 13.98
C GLY A 63 -2.12 23.31 14.82
N SER A 64 -2.74 23.39 15.98
CA SER A 64 -2.94 22.26 16.87
C SER A 64 -3.50 21.09 16.06
N SER A 65 -2.71 20.02 15.95
CA SER A 65 -3.14 18.76 15.33
C SER A 65 -4.40 18.25 16.01
N SER A 66 -5.38 17.79 15.23
CA SER A 66 -6.69 17.39 15.74
C SER A 66 -6.63 16.05 16.49
N THR A 67 -7.42 15.95 17.56
CA THR A 67 -7.70 14.69 18.27
C THR A 67 -8.91 13.95 17.67
N THR A 68 -9.58 14.54 16.68
CA THR A 68 -10.74 13.94 16.01
C THR A 68 -10.73 14.28 14.52
N PHE A 69 -10.93 13.29 13.65
CA PHE A 69 -10.92 13.51 12.20
C PHE A 69 -11.77 12.46 11.46
N GLY A 70 -12.13 12.75 10.21
CA GLY A 70 -12.97 11.88 9.39
C GLY A 70 -12.18 11.03 8.40
N ALA A 71 -12.84 10.62 7.32
CA ALA A 71 -12.21 9.94 6.19
C ALA A 71 -11.28 10.88 5.39
N GLY A 72 -10.40 10.27 4.58
CA GLY A 72 -9.39 10.94 3.78
C GLY A 72 -8.01 10.92 4.42
N THR A 73 -7.07 11.59 3.76
CA THR A 73 -5.65 11.65 4.14
C THR A 73 -5.39 12.77 5.15
N GLN A 74 -4.87 12.40 6.31
CA GLN A 74 -4.42 13.30 7.37
C GLN A 74 -2.90 13.31 7.44
N LEU A 75 -2.27 14.48 7.34
CA LEU A 75 -0.83 14.61 7.53
C LEU A 75 -0.47 14.52 9.01
N VAL A 76 0.42 13.60 9.38
CA VAL A 76 0.81 13.39 10.77
C VAL A 76 1.73 14.53 11.21
N GLY A 77 1.50 15.04 12.42
CA GLY A 77 2.18 16.23 12.96
C GLY A 77 1.65 17.56 12.46
N SER A 78 0.74 17.56 11.47
CA SER A 78 0.09 18.78 10.96
C SER A 78 -1.43 18.74 11.12
N ASP A 79 -2.09 17.70 10.61
CA ASP A 79 -3.54 17.51 10.72
C ASP A 79 -3.94 16.68 11.93
N VAL A 80 -3.11 15.70 12.27
CA VAL A 80 -3.36 14.71 13.32
C VAL A 80 -2.08 14.49 14.12
N GLN A 81 -2.19 14.28 15.43
CA GLN A 81 -1.03 13.96 16.25
C GLN A 81 -0.77 12.45 16.26
N PRO A 82 0.47 12.02 16.50
CA PRO A 82 0.75 10.63 16.82
C PRO A 82 -0.05 10.18 18.04
N GLY A 83 -0.55 8.96 18.03
CA GLY A 83 -1.41 8.45 19.10
C GLY A 83 -2.25 7.27 18.65
N THR A 84 -3.02 6.73 19.59
CA THR A 84 -3.96 5.64 19.31
C THR A 84 -5.35 6.21 19.09
N TYR A 85 -5.95 5.89 17.95
CA TYR A 85 -7.27 6.36 17.57
C TYR A 85 -8.25 5.21 17.49
N ARG A 86 -9.50 5.48 17.85
CA ARG A 86 -10.64 4.58 17.72
C ARG A 86 -11.60 5.15 16.69
N ASN A 87 -12.09 4.33 15.77
CA ASN A 87 -13.11 4.76 14.81
C ASN A 87 -14.56 4.54 15.30
N THR A 88 -15.52 5.12 14.59
CA THR A 88 -16.97 4.93 14.82
C THR A 88 -17.64 4.09 13.74
N ALA A 89 -16.88 3.38 12.91
CA ALA A 89 -17.43 2.56 11.84
C ALA A 89 -18.30 1.43 12.38
N THR A 90 -19.39 1.15 11.67
CA THR A 90 -20.26 0.01 11.95
C THR A 90 -20.13 -1.11 10.93
N ASP A 91 -19.49 -0.83 9.79
CA ASP A 91 -19.19 -1.77 8.73
C ASP A 91 -18.09 -1.21 7.79
N GLY A 92 -17.33 -2.09 7.15
CA GLY A 92 -16.51 -1.79 5.97
C GLY A 92 -15.40 -0.74 6.08
N CYS A 93 -14.74 -0.56 7.23
CA CYS A 93 -13.66 0.42 7.39
C CYS A 93 -12.33 -0.07 6.78
N TYR A 94 -11.78 0.69 5.84
CA TYR A 94 -10.41 0.54 5.35
C TYR A 94 -9.53 1.68 5.85
N TRP A 95 -8.33 1.37 6.34
CA TRP A 95 -7.37 2.37 6.82
C TRP A 95 -5.94 1.98 6.44
N GLU A 96 -5.07 2.98 6.35
CA GLU A 96 -3.65 2.80 6.06
C GLU A 96 -2.79 3.87 6.74
N ARG A 97 -1.60 3.44 7.18
CA ARG A 97 -0.50 4.30 7.63
C ARG A 97 0.51 4.36 6.50
N LEU A 98 0.97 5.56 6.19
CA LEU A 98 1.75 5.84 4.98
C LEU A 98 3.11 6.47 5.29
N SER A 99 4.14 6.08 4.56
CA SER A 99 5.49 6.67 4.61
C SER A 99 5.66 7.87 3.68
N ASP A 100 4.70 8.12 2.79
CA ASP A 100 4.59 9.31 1.93
C ASP A 100 3.09 9.47 1.50
N THR A 101 2.81 10.34 0.54
CA THR A 101 1.51 10.73 0.00
C THR A 101 1.47 10.59 -1.53
N SER A 102 2.44 9.89 -2.14
CA SER A 102 2.50 9.70 -3.59
C SER A 102 1.31 8.88 -4.12
N GLY A 103 0.79 7.96 -3.29
CA GLY A 103 -0.25 7.01 -3.65
C GLY A 103 0.28 5.67 -4.15
N ASP A 104 1.60 5.46 -4.13
CA ASP A 104 2.23 4.19 -4.48
C ASP A 104 1.97 3.12 -3.41
N PHE A 105 1.91 1.86 -3.85
CA PHE A 105 1.66 0.74 -2.95
C PHE A 105 2.79 0.55 -1.94
N GLU A 106 4.01 0.88 -2.36
CA GLU A 106 5.25 0.83 -1.60
C GLU A 106 5.25 1.80 -0.41
N ASP A 107 4.41 2.84 -0.43
CA ASP A 107 4.32 3.81 0.67
C ASP A 107 3.43 3.32 1.82
N ILE A 108 2.71 2.22 1.64
CA ILE A 108 1.86 1.66 2.68
C ILE A 108 2.74 0.97 3.73
N ILE A 109 2.89 1.60 4.90
CA ILE A 109 3.58 1.01 6.06
C ILE A 109 2.78 -0.18 6.56
N THR A 110 1.47 0.01 6.71
CA THR A 110 0.51 -1.02 7.07
C THR A 110 -0.89 -0.55 6.75
N ASN A 111 -1.78 -1.47 6.41
CA ASN A 111 -3.19 -1.20 6.25
C ASN A 111 -4.04 -2.22 7.02
N GLY A 112 -5.34 -1.97 7.06
CA GLY A 112 -6.31 -2.88 7.65
C GLY A 112 -7.70 -2.65 7.08
N PHE A 113 -8.50 -3.72 7.13
CA PHE A 113 -9.91 -3.69 6.81
C PHE A 113 -10.70 -4.33 7.96
N SER A 114 -11.76 -3.67 8.41
CA SER A 114 -12.60 -4.15 9.51
C SER A 114 -14.08 -3.89 9.26
N GLU A 115 -14.92 -4.90 9.53
CA GLU A 115 -16.39 -4.85 9.49
C GLU A 115 -16.99 -4.04 10.66
N GLY A 116 -16.26 -3.06 11.20
CA GLY A 116 -16.67 -2.31 12.38
C GLY A 116 -15.53 -1.54 13.02
N GLN A 117 -15.55 -1.44 14.35
CA GLN A 117 -14.63 -0.62 15.11
C GLN A 117 -13.18 -1.12 15.02
N SER A 118 -12.26 -0.20 14.72
CA SER A 118 -10.81 -0.44 14.80
C SER A 118 -10.13 0.53 15.77
N TYR A 119 -9.03 0.06 16.37
CA TYR A 119 -8.07 0.86 17.11
C TYR A 119 -6.74 0.85 16.36
N VAL A 120 -6.22 2.03 16.02
CA VAL A 120 -4.98 2.17 15.24
C VAL A 120 -4.03 3.14 15.92
N THR A 121 -2.79 2.72 16.10
CA THR A 121 -1.72 3.60 16.57
C THR A 121 -1.01 4.23 15.37
N ILE A 122 -1.15 5.55 15.24
CA ILE A 122 -0.41 6.38 14.30
C ILE A 122 0.93 6.74 14.94
N ALA A 123 2.03 6.33 14.32
CA ALA A 123 3.36 6.56 14.84
C ALA A 123 3.86 7.97 14.48
N PRO A 124 4.79 8.55 15.27
CA PRO A 124 5.39 9.85 14.94
C PRO A 124 6.22 9.84 13.66
N THR A 125 6.58 8.67 13.15
CA THR A 125 7.34 8.47 11.91
C THR A 125 6.46 8.33 10.68
N ASP A 126 5.14 8.19 10.85
CA ASP A 126 4.22 8.13 9.72
C ASP A 126 4.15 9.52 9.10
N ILE A 127 4.06 9.60 7.77
CA ILE A 127 3.86 10.87 7.07
C ILE A 127 2.38 11.18 6.95
N ALA A 128 1.57 10.16 6.69
CA ALA A 128 0.14 10.32 6.57
C ALA A 128 -0.64 9.12 7.11
N PHE A 129 -1.88 9.38 7.50
CA PHE A 129 -2.89 8.36 7.79
C PHE A 129 -4.07 8.59 6.85
N ASN A 130 -4.48 7.55 6.12
CA ASN A 130 -5.64 7.63 5.22
C ASN A 130 -6.69 6.61 5.65
N SER A 131 -7.97 6.96 5.51
CA SER A 131 -9.05 6.04 5.80
C SER A 131 -10.29 6.28 4.94
N SER A 132 -11.03 5.21 4.69
CA SER A 132 -12.26 5.20 3.91
C SER A 132 -13.32 4.37 4.64
N PHE A 133 -14.55 4.88 4.67
CA PHE A 133 -15.71 4.25 5.33
C PHE A 133 -15.53 3.99 6.84
N CYS A 134 -14.58 4.66 7.49
CA CYS A 134 -14.29 4.45 8.91
C CYS A 134 -15.12 5.33 9.87
N GLY A 135 -16.01 6.18 9.35
CA GLY A 135 -16.69 7.18 10.15
C GLY A 135 -15.70 8.22 10.71
N THR A 136 -15.81 8.50 12.00
CA THR A 136 -14.94 9.43 12.71
C THR A 136 -13.89 8.67 13.51
N TRP A 137 -12.64 9.12 13.47
CA TRP A 137 -11.56 8.70 14.35
C TRP A 137 -11.44 9.65 15.53
N GLU A 138 -11.32 9.10 16.74
CA GLU A 138 -11.17 9.82 18.00
C GLU A 138 -9.93 9.31 18.72
N LEU A 139 -9.07 10.21 19.20
CA LEU A 139 -7.93 9.85 20.01
C LEU A 139 -8.40 9.18 21.30
N VAL A 140 -7.78 8.07 21.65
CA VAL A 140 -7.99 7.35 22.91
C VAL A 140 -6.97 7.89 23.92
N GLU A 141 -7.46 8.50 25.01
CA GLU A 141 -6.64 8.92 26.15
C GLU A 141 -6.18 7.74 27.03
#